data_AF-A0A3N5LKJ6-F1
#
_entry.id   AF-A0A3N5LKJ6-F1
#
_cell.length_a   1.000
_cell.length_b   1.000
_cell.length_c   1.000
_cell.angle_alpha   90.00
_cell.angle_beta   90.00
_cell.angle_gamma   90.00
#
_symmetry.space_group_name_H-M   'P 1'
#
loop_
_entity.id
_entity.type
_entity.pdbx_description
1 polymer ?
#
loop_
_entity_poly.entity_id
_entity_poly.type
_entity_poly.pdbx_seq_one_letter_code
_entity_poly.pdbx_strand_id
1 'polypeptide(L)'
;MTSDLPLSLTEAEFLSLAAEHPVVPVAVEVLGDRETPVALFEKLAGDGDGFLLESVEGGERWGRWSFVGWEPAFTLTARNGRCAVDRRVAVPPGDPLTVLEAMIARYRTPHAASLGLGAAAPPLHTGAVGYLAYDVVRYVEHLPHRPEDDRGLPEMMWQFVGAIAAVDRFRDRVVLMRNVFVDEDPRAQYREAVAALVDDVARIGAPHAYPLRAEPSFTERPVAKATMSREEFEAAVVRAVEYIRAGDAFQVVPSIRLDVDFDGDAFSVYRALRIVNPSPFMYFVRSGSLAVAGSSPELMSRVRDGIAYSRPIAGTIPRGSSPGEDEDLEARLLADPKEIA
;
A
#
# COMPACT_ATOMS: atom_id res chain seq x y z
N MET A 1 14.35 10.15 -29.61
CA MET A 1 13.93 11.50 -29.14
C MET A 1 14.11 11.58 -27.62
N THR A 2 15.32 11.32 -27.12
CA THR A 2 15.58 11.08 -25.68
C THR A 2 16.55 12.08 -25.05
N SER A 3 16.89 13.17 -25.76
CA SER A 3 18.02 14.02 -25.36
C SER A 3 17.70 15.19 -24.43
N ASP A 4 16.45 15.46 -24.04
CA ASP A 4 16.13 16.52 -23.06
C ASP A 4 14.86 16.19 -22.27
N LEU A 5 14.91 15.17 -21.41
CA LEU A 5 13.91 15.07 -20.35
C LEU A 5 14.17 16.17 -19.31
N PRO A 6 13.15 16.96 -18.91
CA PRO A 6 13.32 17.98 -17.87
C PRO A 6 13.44 17.29 -16.50
N LEU A 7 14.67 16.89 -16.17
CA LEU A 7 14.98 16.24 -14.90
C LEU A 7 14.79 17.20 -13.73
N SER A 8 14.36 16.67 -12.59
CA SER A 8 14.17 17.45 -11.37
C SER A 8 15.47 17.93 -10.73
N LEU A 9 16.59 17.24 -11.00
CA LEU A 9 17.92 17.55 -10.49
C LEU A 9 18.96 17.40 -11.60
N THR A 10 19.88 18.37 -11.69
CA THR A 10 21.12 18.24 -12.45
C THR A 10 22.08 17.24 -11.79
N GLU A 11 23.07 16.72 -12.53
CA GLU A 11 24.11 15.83 -11.96
C GLU A 11 24.82 16.51 -10.78
N ALA A 12 25.07 17.82 -10.86
CA ALA A 12 25.74 18.57 -9.79
C ALA A 12 24.87 18.68 -8.52
N GLU A 13 23.58 18.99 -8.66
CA GLU A 13 22.65 19.06 -7.53
C GLU A 13 22.45 17.68 -6.88
N PHE A 14 22.31 16.64 -7.71
CA PHE A 14 22.24 15.25 -7.23
C PHE A 14 23.48 14.88 -6.39
N LEU A 15 24.68 15.15 -6.91
CA LEU A 15 25.93 14.84 -6.20
C LEU A 15 26.06 15.61 -4.88
N SER A 16 25.57 16.85 -4.82
CA SER A 16 25.52 17.62 -3.59
C SER A 16 24.62 16.96 -2.55
N LEU A 17 23.43 16.51 -2.94
CA LEU A 17 22.50 15.82 -2.03
C LEU A 17 23.00 14.43 -1.64
N ALA A 18 23.62 13.70 -2.57
CA ALA A 18 24.15 12.36 -2.34
C ALA A 18 25.31 12.33 -1.32
N ALA A 19 25.99 13.47 -1.12
CA ALA A 19 27.01 13.60 -0.08
C ALA A 19 26.42 13.60 1.35
N GLU A 20 25.15 13.96 1.50
CA GLU A 20 24.48 14.13 2.80
C GLU A 20 23.36 13.11 3.03
N HIS A 21 22.87 12.47 1.96
CA HIS A 21 21.70 11.62 2.01
C HIS A 21 21.95 10.23 1.39
N PRO A 22 21.56 9.15 2.08
CA PRO A 22 21.71 7.78 1.59
C PRO A 22 20.73 7.41 0.49
N VAL A 23 19.66 8.20 0.28
CA VAL A 23 18.72 8.03 -0.82
C VAL A 23 18.42 9.38 -1.44
N VAL A 24 18.60 9.51 -2.76
CA VAL A 24 18.30 10.75 -3.50
C VAL A 24 17.39 10.42 -4.69
N PRO A 25 16.12 10.88 -4.68
CA PRO A 25 15.22 10.76 -5.82
C PRO A 25 15.65 11.64 -7.00
N VAL A 26 15.66 11.06 -8.21
CA VAL A 26 15.73 11.79 -9.49
C VAL A 26 14.39 11.61 -10.18
N ALA A 27 13.80 12.70 -10.69
CA ALA A 27 12.45 12.67 -11.24
C ALA A 27 12.35 13.31 -12.62
N VAL A 28 11.27 12.98 -13.32
CA VAL A 28 10.77 13.70 -14.49
C VAL A 28 9.25 13.81 -14.40
N GLU A 29 8.70 14.98 -14.71
CA GLU A 29 7.25 15.19 -14.85
C GLU A 29 6.86 15.12 -16.33
N VAL A 30 5.82 14.35 -16.64
CA VAL A 30 5.27 14.21 -17.99
C VAL A 30 3.75 14.41 -18.00
N LEU A 31 3.19 14.67 -19.18
CA LEU A 31 1.74 14.67 -19.39
C LEU A 31 1.20 13.26 -19.17
N GLY A 32 0.13 13.15 -18.37
CA GLY A 32 -0.46 11.88 -17.95
C GLY A 32 -1.95 11.74 -18.31
N ASP A 33 -2.50 12.62 -19.12
CA ASP A 33 -3.93 12.69 -19.48
C ASP A 33 -4.48 11.42 -20.12
N ARG A 34 -3.59 10.58 -20.68
CA ARG A 34 -3.94 9.30 -21.29
C ARG A 34 -3.62 8.08 -20.43
N GLU A 35 -3.11 8.29 -19.22
CA GLU A 35 -2.64 7.22 -18.34
C GLU A 35 -3.57 7.04 -17.15
N THR A 36 -3.85 5.79 -16.81
CA THR A 36 -4.53 5.43 -15.55
C THR A 36 -3.53 4.73 -14.63
N PRO A 37 -3.67 4.80 -13.29
CA PRO A 37 -2.75 4.10 -12.40
C PRO A 37 -2.69 2.59 -12.64
N VAL A 38 -3.81 1.98 -13.03
CA VAL A 38 -3.88 0.56 -13.38
C VAL A 38 -3.05 0.25 -14.63
N ALA A 39 -3.15 1.08 -15.67
CA ALA A 39 -2.35 0.93 -16.88
C ALA A 39 -0.86 1.16 -16.60
N LEU A 40 -0.52 2.15 -15.77
CA LEU A 40 0.86 2.40 -15.37
C LEU A 40 1.45 1.21 -14.60
N PHE A 41 0.69 0.59 -13.69
CA PHE A 41 1.13 -0.62 -12.99
C PHE A 41 1.44 -1.76 -13.97
N GLU A 42 0.55 -2.03 -14.93
CA GLU A 42 0.79 -3.07 -15.95
C GLU A 42 2.01 -2.76 -16.83
N LYS A 43 2.18 -1.49 -17.26
CA LYS A 43 3.29 -1.08 -18.13
C LYS A 43 4.64 -1.07 -17.40
N LEU A 44 4.68 -0.69 -16.13
CA LEU A 44 5.91 -0.46 -15.35
C LEU A 44 6.27 -1.63 -14.44
N ALA A 45 5.34 -2.18 -13.67
CA ALA A 45 5.58 -3.33 -12.82
C ALA A 45 5.37 -4.66 -13.57
N GLY A 46 4.39 -4.74 -14.47
CA GLY A 46 4.09 -5.97 -15.22
C GLY A 46 3.76 -7.13 -14.28
N ASP A 47 4.56 -8.20 -14.33
CA ASP A 47 4.50 -9.35 -13.40
C ASP A 47 5.51 -9.25 -12.24
N GLY A 48 6.36 -8.22 -12.23
CA GLY A 48 7.40 -8.03 -11.22
C GLY A 48 6.88 -7.51 -9.89
N ASP A 49 7.79 -7.39 -8.93
CA ASP A 49 7.53 -6.81 -7.61
C ASP A 49 7.15 -5.32 -7.72
N GLY A 50 6.15 -4.92 -6.96
CA GLY A 50 5.68 -3.54 -6.95
C GLY A 50 4.38 -3.34 -6.19
N PHE A 51 3.86 -2.12 -6.24
CA PHE A 51 2.61 -1.76 -5.60
C PHE A 51 1.78 -0.76 -6.40
N LEU A 52 0.49 -0.70 -6.12
CA LEU A 52 -0.43 0.35 -6.53
C LEU A 52 -1.23 0.80 -5.31
N LEU A 53 -1.16 2.09 -4.98
CA LEU A 53 -1.94 2.74 -3.93
C LEU A 53 -2.87 3.76 -4.56
N GLU A 54 -4.17 3.63 -4.29
CA GLU A 54 -5.19 4.60 -4.68
C GLU A 54 -6.06 4.97 -3.47
N SER A 55 -6.74 6.11 -3.57
CA SER A 55 -7.68 6.55 -2.54
C SER A 55 -8.95 7.09 -3.17
N VAL A 56 -10.06 6.95 -2.43
CA VAL A 56 -11.37 7.50 -2.78
C VAL A 56 -11.88 8.35 -1.63
N GLU A 57 -12.18 9.61 -1.93
CA GLU A 57 -12.70 10.61 -1.02
C GLU A 57 -14.24 10.65 -1.12
N GLY A 58 -14.90 10.62 0.04
CA GLY A 58 -16.37 10.69 0.10
C GLY A 58 -17.10 9.53 -0.57
N GLY A 59 -16.44 8.40 -0.81
CA GLY A 59 -17.01 7.21 -1.44
C GLY A 59 -17.23 7.28 -2.96
N GLU A 60 -17.14 8.47 -3.56
CA GLU A 60 -17.51 8.68 -4.97
C GLU A 60 -16.39 9.33 -5.81
N ARG A 61 -15.42 10.00 -5.18
CA ARG A 61 -14.39 10.77 -5.90
C ARG A 61 -13.02 10.15 -5.70
N TRP A 62 -12.31 9.81 -6.77
CA TRP A 62 -10.90 9.45 -6.68
C TRP A 62 -10.08 10.60 -6.06
N GLY A 63 -9.26 10.27 -5.06
CA GLY A 63 -8.31 11.19 -4.47
C GLY A 63 -7.33 11.72 -5.53
N ARG A 64 -6.71 12.87 -5.24
CA ARG A 64 -5.82 13.55 -6.19
C ARG A 64 -4.66 12.66 -6.66
N TRP A 65 -4.11 11.87 -5.74
CA TRP A 65 -2.87 11.13 -5.96
C TRP A 65 -3.09 9.63 -6.00
N SER A 66 -2.40 8.96 -6.93
CA SER A 66 -2.14 7.52 -6.87
C SER A 66 -0.65 7.25 -7.04
N PHE A 67 -0.19 6.15 -6.47
CA PHE A 67 1.22 5.78 -6.46
C PHE A 67 1.39 4.39 -7.03
N VAL A 68 2.21 4.26 -8.07
CA VAL A 68 2.62 3.00 -8.66
C VAL A 68 4.09 2.82 -8.35
N GLY A 69 4.47 1.77 -7.62
CA GLY A 69 5.87 1.40 -7.41
C GLY A 69 6.23 0.15 -8.20
N TRP A 70 7.46 0.11 -8.71
CA TRP A 70 8.05 -1.06 -9.36
C TRP A 70 9.54 -1.12 -9.02
N GLU A 71 10.16 -2.28 -9.28
CA GLU A 71 11.60 -2.48 -9.10
C GLU A 71 12.08 -1.97 -7.73
N PRO A 72 11.60 -2.55 -6.62
CA PRO A 72 12.04 -2.14 -5.30
C PRO A 72 13.57 -2.26 -5.19
N ALA A 73 14.20 -1.32 -4.49
CA ALA A 73 15.63 -1.37 -4.26
C ALA A 73 16.02 -2.62 -3.48
N PHE A 74 15.20 -2.97 -2.49
CA PHE A 74 15.20 -4.24 -1.79
C PHE A 74 13.89 -4.42 -1.03
N THR A 75 13.59 -5.66 -0.65
CA THR A 75 12.43 -6.04 0.15
C THR A 75 12.89 -6.60 1.49
N LEU A 76 12.50 -5.94 2.59
CA LEU A 76 12.70 -6.40 3.96
C LEU A 76 11.53 -7.31 4.35
N THR A 77 11.81 -8.52 4.83
CA THR A 77 10.81 -9.46 5.34
C THR A 77 11.19 -9.94 6.73
N ALA A 78 10.20 -10.31 7.55
CA ALA A 78 10.45 -11.00 8.81
C ALA A 78 9.66 -12.31 8.92
N ARG A 79 10.31 -13.34 9.44
CA ARG A 79 9.72 -14.66 9.71
C ARG A 79 10.26 -15.21 11.02
N ASN A 80 9.38 -15.55 11.95
CA ASN A 80 9.73 -16.07 13.27
C ASN A 80 10.73 -15.15 13.99
N GLY A 81 10.48 -13.83 13.96
CA GLY A 81 11.31 -12.80 14.57
C GLY A 81 12.63 -12.52 13.87
N ARG A 82 12.93 -13.18 12.75
CA ARG A 82 14.17 -12.99 11.99
C ARG A 82 13.91 -12.17 10.74
N CYS A 83 14.65 -11.08 10.61
CA CYS A 83 14.59 -10.22 9.44
C CYS A 83 15.58 -10.64 8.35
N ALA A 84 15.17 -10.51 7.09
CA ALA A 84 15.99 -10.77 5.92
C ALA A 84 15.66 -9.77 4.80
N VAL A 85 16.63 -9.54 3.92
CA VAL A 85 16.49 -8.74 2.71
C VAL A 85 16.84 -9.58 1.48
N ASP A 86 16.21 -9.28 0.34
CA ASP A 86 16.41 -9.96 -0.95
C ASP A 86 17.67 -9.49 -1.72
N ARG A 87 18.31 -8.41 -1.26
CA ARG A 87 19.58 -7.87 -1.79
C ARG A 87 20.64 -7.82 -0.71
N ARG A 88 21.89 -7.51 -1.09
CA ARG A 88 23.02 -7.37 -0.16
C ARG A 88 22.93 -6.06 0.62
N VAL A 89 22.02 -6.01 1.58
CA VAL A 89 21.90 -4.91 2.55
C VAL A 89 22.13 -5.46 3.95
N ALA A 90 22.94 -4.77 4.75
CA ALA A 90 23.16 -5.17 6.13
C ALA A 90 21.90 -4.93 6.97
N VAL A 91 21.37 -6.00 7.56
CA VAL A 91 20.21 -5.98 8.46
C VAL A 91 20.70 -5.79 9.89
N PRO A 92 20.25 -4.75 10.61
CA PRO A 92 20.61 -4.57 12.02
C PRO A 92 20.02 -5.70 12.89
N PRO A 93 20.61 -5.99 14.06
CA PRO A 93 20.02 -6.93 15.01
C PRO A 93 18.77 -6.32 15.66
N GLY A 94 17.81 -7.16 16.05
CA GLY A 94 16.59 -6.73 16.75
C GLY A 94 15.38 -7.57 16.37
N ASP A 95 14.25 -7.31 17.03
CA ASP A 95 12.95 -7.79 16.60
C ASP A 95 12.49 -7.05 15.31
N PRO A 96 11.46 -7.55 14.61
CA PRO A 96 10.99 -6.97 13.35
C PRO A 96 10.68 -5.47 13.38
N LEU A 97 10.09 -4.94 14.46
CA LEU A 97 9.72 -3.53 14.55
C LEU A 97 10.95 -2.65 14.71
N THR A 98 11.87 -3.05 15.59
CA THR A 98 13.14 -2.35 15.82
C THR A 98 14.00 -2.34 14.56
N VAL A 99 14.03 -3.47 13.83
CA VAL A 99 14.77 -3.56 12.55
C VAL A 99 14.16 -2.63 11.50
N LEU A 100 12.83 -2.62 11.36
CA LEU A 100 12.15 -1.73 10.42
C LEU A 100 12.44 -0.26 10.73
N GLU A 101 12.35 0.14 12.00
CA GLU A 101 12.67 1.50 12.45
C GLU A 101 14.11 1.89 12.07
N ALA A 102 15.08 1.03 12.37
CA ALA A 102 16.48 1.27 12.04
C ALA A 102 16.72 1.38 10.52
N MET A 103 16.04 0.56 9.72
CA MET A 103 16.12 0.60 8.26
C MET A 103 15.50 1.88 7.70
N ILE A 104 14.33 2.32 8.19
CA ILE A 104 13.72 3.60 7.81
C ILE A 104 14.63 4.77 8.20
N ALA A 105 15.23 4.74 9.40
CA ALA A 105 16.15 5.77 9.85
C ALA A 105 17.44 5.82 9.00
N ARG A 106 17.93 4.66 8.55
CA ARG A 106 19.11 4.53 7.70
C ARG A 106 18.89 5.09 6.29
N TYR A 107 17.70 4.93 5.72
CA TYR A 107 17.41 5.32 4.33
C TYR A 107 16.57 6.60 4.23
N ARG A 108 16.98 7.63 4.98
CA ARG A 108 16.37 8.96 4.91
C ARG A 108 16.74 9.67 3.61
N THR A 109 15.82 10.48 3.13
CA THR A 109 15.87 11.23 1.86
C THR A 109 15.96 12.73 2.14
N PRO A 110 16.45 13.56 1.20
CA PRO A 110 16.30 15.00 1.29
C PRO A 110 14.82 15.39 1.44
N HIS A 111 14.59 16.55 2.07
CA HIS A 111 13.25 17.13 2.14
C HIS A 111 12.73 17.42 0.72
N ALA A 112 11.43 17.24 0.47
CA ALA A 112 10.83 17.35 -0.86
C ALA A 112 11.10 18.71 -1.55
N ALA A 113 11.23 19.78 -0.77
CA ALA A 113 11.58 21.12 -1.26
C ALA A 113 12.96 21.18 -1.95
N SER A 114 13.88 20.27 -1.61
CA SER A 114 15.22 20.18 -2.19
C SER A 114 15.29 19.30 -3.44
N LEU A 115 14.19 18.62 -3.82
CA LEU A 115 14.18 17.66 -4.92
C LEU A 115 13.82 18.26 -6.29
N GLY A 116 13.63 19.58 -6.36
CA GLY A 116 13.24 20.25 -7.61
C GLY A 116 11.82 19.90 -8.10
N LEU A 117 10.98 19.30 -7.25
CA LEU A 117 9.61 18.88 -7.58
C LEU A 117 8.57 20.01 -7.54
N GLY A 118 8.98 21.22 -7.12
CA GLY A 118 8.12 22.41 -7.03
C GLY A 118 7.03 22.32 -5.96
N ALA A 119 6.08 23.27 -6.01
CA ALA A 119 5.00 23.38 -5.02
C ALA A 119 3.96 22.24 -5.08
N ALA A 120 4.00 21.41 -6.14
CA ALA A 120 3.10 20.30 -6.35
C ALA A 120 3.78 18.94 -6.15
N ALA A 121 4.83 18.90 -5.32
CA ALA A 121 5.53 17.66 -4.97
C ALA A 121 4.55 16.58 -4.49
N PRO A 122 4.65 15.35 -5.02
CA PRO A 122 3.82 14.24 -4.56
C PRO A 122 4.01 13.98 -3.06
N PRO A 123 2.94 13.62 -2.32
CA PRO A 123 3.07 13.35 -0.88
C PRO A 123 3.80 12.03 -0.57
N LEU A 124 3.99 11.16 -1.57
CA LEU A 124 4.86 9.99 -1.51
C LEU A 124 5.82 10.02 -2.71
N HIS A 125 7.12 10.04 -2.44
CA HIS A 125 8.20 10.03 -3.43
C HIS A 125 9.23 8.92 -3.19
N THR A 126 9.41 8.51 -1.93
CA THR A 126 10.24 7.37 -1.53
C THR A 126 9.76 6.87 -0.17
N GLY A 127 10.39 5.82 0.35
CA GLY A 127 10.10 5.23 1.65
C GLY A 127 10.02 3.72 1.58
N ALA A 128 9.17 3.14 2.42
CA ALA A 128 8.89 1.71 2.44
C ALA A 128 7.38 1.49 2.31
N VAL A 129 6.97 0.57 1.43
CA VAL A 129 5.56 0.20 1.21
C VAL A 129 5.40 -1.30 1.42
N GLY A 130 4.38 -1.70 2.18
CA GLY A 130 4.23 -3.09 2.57
C GLY A 130 3.19 -3.27 3.67
N TYR A 131 3.37 -4.28 4.50
CA TYR A 131 2.44 -4.61 5.57
C TYR A 131 3.14 -5.10 6.85
N LEU A 132 2.46 -4.91 7.98
CA LEU A 132 2.67 -5.64 9.23
C LEU A 132 1.51 -6.61 9.40
N ALA A 133 1.79 -7.89 9.62
CA ALA A 133 0.79 -8.87 10.00
C ALA A 133 0.36 -8.63 11.45
N TYR A 134 -0.82 -9.16 11.81
CA TYR A 134 -1.34 -9.02 13.17
C TYR A 134 -0.37 -9.54 14.24
N ASP A 135 0.29 -10.68 13.99
CA ASP A 135 1.20 -11.31 14.96
C ASP A 135 2.41 -10.46 15.36
N VAL A 136 2.71 -9.36 14.65
CA VAL A 136 3.73 -8.37 15.08
C VAL A 136 3.39 -7.75 16.44
N VAL A 137 2.12 -7.73 16.84
CA VAL A 137 1.72 -7.30 18.19
C VAL A 137 2.43 -8.08 19.30
N ARG A 138 2.90 -9.30 19.04
CA ARG A 138 3.60 -10.15 20.04
C ARG A 138 5.01 -9.66 20.39
N TYR A 139 5.55 -8.69 19.65
CA TYR A 139 6.79 -7.99 20.00
C TYR A 139 6.58 -6.83 20.96
N VAL A 140 5.33 -6.38 21.13
CA VAL A 140 4.96 -5.29 22.04
C VAL A 140 4.13 -5.78 23.23
N GLU A 141 3.35 -6.86 23.05
CA GLU A 141 2.46 -7.42 24.07
C GLU A 141 2.71 -8.92 24.31
N HIS A 142 2.53 -9.38 25.54
CA HIS A 142 2.67 -10.80 25.89
C HIS A 142 1.40 -11.59 25.56
N LEU A 143 1.40 -12.27 24.41
CA LEU A 143 0.30 -13.14 23.97
C LEU A 143 0.84 -14.58 23.76
N PRO A 144 0.81 -15.45 24.79
CA PRO A 144 1.44 -16.78 24.71
C PRO A 144 0.65 -17.80 23.88
N HIS A 145 -0.65 -17.58 23.67
CA HIS A 145 -1.54 -18.51 22.95
C HIS A 145 -1.63 -18.17 21.46
N ARG A 146 -0.52 -18.37 20.73
CA ARG A 146 -0.50 -18.19 19.26
C ARG A 146 -1.24 -19.37 18.59
N PRO A 147 -2.17 -19.11 17.66
CA PRO A 147 -2.69 -20.16 16.78
C PRO A 147 -1.59 -20.83 15.97
N GLU A 148 -1.83 -22.04 15.46
CA GLU A 148 -0.89 -22.69 14.53
C GLU A 148 -0.69 -21.82 13.28
N ASP A 149 0.57 -21.65 12.86
CA ASP A 149 0.89 -20.95 11.61
C ASP A 149 0.72 -21.90 10.43
N ASP A 150 -0.46 -21.87 9.82
CA ASP A 150 -0.85 -22.74 8.72
C ASP A 150 -0.52 -22.16 7.33
N ARG A 151 -0.01 -20.93 7.26
CA ARG A 151 0.30 -20.26 5.97
C ARG A 151 1.78 -20.00 5.78
N GLY A 152 2.56 -19.91 6.85
CA GLY A 152 3.95 -19.51 6.81
C GLY A 152 4.11 -18.21 6.03
N LEU A 153 3.29 -17.19 6.32
CA LEU A 153 3.42 -15.86 5.72
C LEU A 153 4.47 -15.02 6.50
N PRO A 154 5.12 -14.04 5.85
CA PRO A 154 5.95 -13.10 6.58
C PRO A 154 5.13 -12.31 7.61
N GLU A 155 5.69 -12.12 8.81
CA GLU A 155 5.14 -11.26 9.86
C GLU A 155 5.17 -9.79 9.44
N MET A 156 6.12 -9.43 8.58
CA MET A 156 6.10 -8.18 7.83
C MET A 156 6.79 -8.36 6.49
N MET A 157 6.42 -7.51 5.53
CA MET A 157 7.10 -7.35 4.24
C MET A 157 7.07 -5.87 3.88
N TRP A 158 8.23 -5.30 3.51
CA TRP A 158 8.40 -3.90 3.20
C TRP A 158 9.32 -3.71 2.00
N GLN A 159 8.77 -3.22 0.89
CA GLN A 159 9.51 -2.80 -0.29
C GLN A 159 10.06 -1.39 -0.10
N PHE A 160 11.38 -1.27 -0.04
CA PHE A 160 12.05 0.03 -0.09
C PHE A 160 11.98 0.53 -1.53
N VAL A 161 11.29 1.65 -1.73
CA VAL A 161 10.81 2.10 -3.04
C VAL A 161 11.99 2.47 -3.94
N GLY A 162 12.29 1.63 -4.94
CA GLY A 162 13.32 1.90 -5.94
C GLY A 162 12.83 2.80 -7.07
N ALA A 163 11.65 2.52 -7.62
CA ALA A 163 10.99 3.40 -8.58
C ALA A 163 9.53 3.66 -8.20
N ILE A 164 9.03 4.85 -8.54
CA ILE A 164 7.64 5.25 -8.27
C ILE A 164 7.12 6.24 -9.32
N ALA A 165 5.86 6.10 -9.67
CA ALA A 165 5.09 7.01 -10.48
C ALA A 165 3.99 7.58 -9.60
N ALA A 166 3.99 8.90 -9.42
CA ALA A 166 2.92 9.63 -8.75
C ALA A 166 2.00 10.24 -9.79
N VAL A 167 0.74 9.81 -9.81
CA VAL A 167 -0.29 10.29 -10.73
C VAL A 167 -1.04 11.44 -10.07
N ASP A 168 -0.89 12.65 -10.60
CA ASP A 168 -1.64 13.84 -10.20
C ASP A 168 -2.88 13.98 -11.10
N ARG A 169 -4.02 13.49 -10.62
CA ARG A 169 -5.30 13.58 -11.35
C ARG A 169 -5.84 15.00 -11.48
N PHE A 170 -5.35 15.95 -10.68
CA PHE A 170 -5.82 17.33 -10.76
C PHE A 170 -5.13 18.09 -11.89
N ARG A 171 -3.85 17.79 -12.15
CA ARG A 171 -3.05 18.44 -13.20
C ARG A 171 -2.87 17.60 -14.46
N ASP A 172 -3.39 16.37 -14.49
CA ASP A 172 -3.13 15.36 -15.51
C ASP A 172 -1.62 15.19 -15.77
N ARG A 173 -0.88 14.94 -14.68
CA ARG A 173 0.57 14.74 -14.70
C ARG A 173 0.95 13.42 -14.08
N VAL A 174 2.02 12.83 -14.59
CA VAL A 174 2.72 11.72 -13.94
C VAL A 174 4.12 12.19 -13.59
N VAL A 175 4.49 12.09 -12.33
CA VAL A 175 5.86 12.30 -11.86
C VAL A 175 6.51 10.93 -11.71
N LEU A 176 7.42 10.58 -12.63
CA LEU A 176 8.22 9.37 -12.55
C LEU A 176 9.48 9.67 -11.74
N MET A 177 9.82 8.80 -10.79
CA MET A 177 10.98 8.95 -9.91
C MET A 177 11.76 7.64 -9.82
N ARG A 178 13.09 7.77 -9.88
CA ARG A 178 14.05 6.72 -9.50
C ARG A 178 14.74 7.16 -8.22
N ASN A 179 14.54 6.40 -7.16
CA ASN A 179 15.16 6.61 -5.86
C ASN A 179 16.52 5.95 -5.84
N VAL A 180 17.57 6.76 -5.90
CA VAL A 180 18.95 6.26 -5.95
C VAL A 180 19.43 6.01 -4.54
N PHE A 181 19.69 4.75 -4.20
CA PHE A 181 20.33 4.35 -2.95
C PHE A 181 21.83 4.55 -3.10
N VAL A 182 22.32 5.64 -2.51
CA VAL A 182 23.68 6.16 -2.72
C VAL A 182 24.71 5.21 -2.11
N ASP A 183 25.69 4.84 -2.92
CA ASP A 183 26.82 3.99 -2.52
C ASP A 183 28.14 4.55 -3.07
N GLU A 184 29.13 3.71 -3.37
CA GLU A 184 30.50 4.12 -3.72
C GLU A 184 30.65 5.03 -4.96
N ASP A 185 29.77 4.94 -5.97
CA ASP A 185 29.82 5.78 -7.18
C ASP A 185 28.48 6.49 -7.48
N PRO A 186 28.17 7.60 -6.76
CA PRO A 186 26.93 8.33 -6.95
C PRO A 186 26.76 8.89 -8.37
N ARG A 187 27.87 9.18 -9.07
CA ARG A 187 27.82 9.74 -10.43
C ARG A 187 27.37 8.70 -11.45
N ALA A 188 27.92 7.48 -11.36
CA ALA A 188 27.45 6.37 -12.19
C ALA A 188 25.98 6.05 -11.88
N GLN A 189 25.61 5.97 -10.59
CA GLN A 189 24.24 5.70 -10.17
C GLN A 189 23.23 6.75 -10.66
N TYR A 190 23.61 8.05 -10.69
CA TYR A 190 22.78 9.10 -11.29
C TYR A 190 22.51 8.84 -12.77
N ARG A 191 23.56 8.51 -13.54
CA ARG A 191 23.43 8.26 -14.98
C ARG A 191 22.58 7.03 -15.27
N GLU A 192 22.73 5.97 -14.47
CA GLU A 192 21.88 4.77 -14.54
C GLU A 192 20.42 5.11 -14.24
N ALA A 193 20.15 5.91 -13.21
CA ALA A 193 18.80 6.35 -12.87
C ALA A 193 18.16 7.21 -13.97
N VAL A 194 18.93 8.11 -14.59
CA VAL A 194 18.46 8.92 -15.74
C VAL A 194 18.17 8.04 -16.95
N ALA A 195 19.03 7.07 -17.26
CA ALA A 195 18.77 6.11 -18.34
C ALA A 195 17.51 5.28 -18.07
N ALA A 196 17.33 4.79 -16.84
CA ALA A 196 16.13 4.06 -16.44
C ALA A 196 14.87 4.92 -16.54
N LEU A 197 14.91 6.20 -16.14
CA LEU A 197 13.78 7.13 -16.33
C LEU A 197 13.43 7.34 -17.80
N VAL A 198 14.44 7.42 -18.68
CA VAL A 198 14.21 7.50 -20.13
C VAL A 198 13.46 6.28 -20.63
N ASP A 199 13.87 5.08 -20.19
CA ASP A 199 13.21 3.83 -20.55
C ASP A 199 11.79 3.75 -19.96
N ASP A 200 11.58 4.20 -18.72
CA ASP A 200 10.25 4.24 -18.10
C ASP A 200 9.30 5.17 -18.86
N VAL A 201 9.77 6.36 -19.26
CA VAL A 201 9.00 7.29 -20.10
C VAL A 201 8.64 6.64 -21.44
N ALA A 202 9.59 5.92 -22.06
CA ALA A 202 9.33 5.20 -23.30
C ALA A 202 8.29 4.06 -23.11
N ARG A 203 8.36 3.32 -22.00
CA ARG A 203 7.42 2.25 -21.66
C ARG A 203 5.99 2.76 -21.46
N ILE A 204 5.82 3.89 -20.76
CA ILE A 204 4.48 4.47 -20.58
C ILE A 204 3.91 5.01 -21.88
N GLY A 205 4.76 5.57 -22.75
CA GLY A 205 4.36 6.10 -24.06
C GLY A 205 4.08 5.03 -25.13
N ALA A 206 4.48 3.79 -24.89
CA ALA A 206 4.26 2.69 -25.82
C ALA A 206 2.76 2.31 -25.88
N PRO A 207 2.25 1.90 -27.07
CA PRO A 207 0.92 1.32 -27.17
C PRO A 207 0.79 0.10 -26.25
N HIS A 208 -0.19 0.13 -25.35
CA HIS A 208 -0.50 -0.99 -24.47
C HIS A 208 -1.82 -1.58 -24.88
N ALA A 209 -1.77 -2.78 -25.46
CA ALA A 209 -2.95 -3.48 -25.94
C ALA A 209 -3.64 -4.17 -24.78
N TYR A 210 -4.68 -3.51 -24.23
CA TYR A 210 -5.58 -4.15 -23.29
C TYR A 210 -6.85 -4.59 -24.01
N PRO A 211 -7.14 -5.91 -24.13
CA PRO A 211 -8.36 -6.36 -24.77
C PRO A 211 -9.56 -5.90 -23.95
N LEU A 212 -10.46 -5.14 -24.57
CA LEU A 212 -11.75 -4.82 -23.94
C LEU A 212 -12.50 -6.13 -23.71
N ARG A 213 -12.83 -6.39 -22.44
CA ARG A 213 -13.63 -7.54 -22.04
C ARG A 213 -15.01 -7.06 -21.65
N ALA A 214 -16.04 -7.83 -22.00
CA ALA A 214 -17.37 -7.62 -21.44
C ALA A 214 -17.29 -7.76 -19.91
N GLU A 215 -18.23 -7.13 -19.20
CA GLU A 215 -18.36 -7.38 -17.78
C GLU A 215 -18.52 -8.88 -17.54
N PRO A 216 -17.72 -9.48 -16.65
CA PRO A 216 -17.83 -10.89 -16.36
C PRO A 216 -19.23 -11.18 -15.80
N SER A 217 -19.90 -12.19 -16.36
CA SER A 217 -21.11 -12.75 -15.75
C SER A 217 -20.70 -13.70 -14.64
N PHE A 218 -21.10 -13.39 -13.41
CA PHE A 218 -20.85 -14.24 -12.25
C PHE A 218 -22.02 -15.20 -12.06
N THR A 219 -22.07 -16.26 -12.88
CA THR A 219 -23.15 -17.28 -12.80
C THR A 219 -22.94 -18.29 -11.69
N GLU A 220 -21.69 -18.49 -11.27
CA GLU A 220 -21.33 -19.45 -10.23
C GLU A 220 -20.62 -18.75 -9.08
N ARG A 221 -21.03 -19.07 -7.85
CA ARG A 221 -20.37 -18.57 -6.64
C ARG A 221 -19.24 -19.53 -6.29
N PRO A 222 -17.99 -19.06 -6.12
CA PRO A 222 -16.91 -19.94 -5.72
C PRO A 222 -17.19 -20.54 -4.34
N VAL A 223 -16.77 -21.79 -4.15
CA VAL A 223 -16.87 -22.47 -2.85
C VAL A 223 -15.74 -21.95 -1.96
N ALA A 224 -16.10 -21.23 -0.90
CA ALA A 224 -15.17 -20.79 0.11
C ALA A 224 -14.98 -21.86 1.20
N LYS A 225 -13.74 -22.19 1.52
CA LYS A 225 -13.34 -23.05 2.64
C LYS A 225 -13.15 -22.14 3.86
N ALA A 226 -13.96 -22.34 4.90
CA ALA A 226 -13.83 -21.59 6.15
C ALA A 226 -12.88 -22.32 7.12
N THR A 227 -12.13 -21.57 7.92
CA THR A 227 -11.25 -22.14 8.97
C THR A 227 -12.01 -22.70 10.18
N MET A 228 -13.30 -22.44 10.27
CA MET A 228 -14.17 -22.99 11.33
C MET A 228 -15.61 -23.13 10.83
N SER A 229 -16.37 -24.02 11.46
CA SER A 229 -17.80 -24.17 11.22
C SER A 229 -18.57 -22.96 11.77
N ARG A 230 -19.83 -22.83 11.33
CA ARG A 230 -20.74 -21.81 11.85
C ARG A 230 -20.97 -21.99 13.35
N GLU A 231 -21.20 -23.22 13.79
CA GLU A 231 -21.48 -23.57 15.18
C GLU A 231 -20.26 -23.27 16.07
N GLU A 232 -19.05 -23.53 15.57
CA GLU A 232 -17.80 -23.19 16.27
C GLU A 232 -17.62 -21.67 16.43
N PHE A 233 -17.94 -20.89 15.39
CA PHE A 233 -17.89 -19.43 15.44
C PHE A 233 -18.95 -18.86 16.38
N GLU A 234 -20.20 -19.33 16.31
CA GLU A 234 -21.27 -18.92 17.22
C GLU A 234 -20.91 -19.24 18.68
N ALA A 235 -20.31 -20.40 18.95
CA ALA A 235 -19.81 -20.75 20.27
C ALA A 235 -18.66 -19.83 20.73
N ALA A 236 -17.77 -19.40 19.83
CA ALA A 236 -16.73 -18.42 20.14
C ALA A 236 -17.32 -17.05 20.50
N VAL A 237 -18.37 -16.61 19.79
CA VAL A 237 -19.09 -15.38 20.11
C VAL A 237 -19.74 -15.46 21.49
N VAL A 238 -20.42 -16.57 21.81
CA VAL A 238 -21.03 -16.77 23.15
C VAL A 238 -19.96 -16.69 24.25
N ARG A 239 -18.81 -17.35 24.07
CA ARG A 239 -17.69 -17.24 25.02
C ARG A 239 -17.18 -15.81 25.18
N ALA A 240 -17.04 -15.06 24.08
CA ALA A 240 -16.63 -13.66 24.14
C ALA A 240 -17.62 -12.81 24.95
N VAL A 241 -18.93 -13.05 24.80
CA VAL A 241 -19.98 -12.38 25.58
C VAL A 241 -19.87 -12.74 27.08
N GLU A 242 -19.53 -13.99 27.41
CA GLU A 242 -19.29 -14.40 28.81
C GLU A 242 -18.11 -13.64 29.43
N TYR A 243 -16.98 -13.54 28.73
CA TYR A 243 -15.83 -12.72 29.16
C TYR A 243 -16.21 -11.25 29.35
N ILE A 244 -17.00 -10.67 28.44
CA ILE A 244 -17.49 -9.29 28.56
C ILE A 244 -18.35 -9.12 29.82
N ARG A 245 -19.26 -10.07 30.09
CA ARG A 245 -20.12 -10.05 31.29
C ARG A 245 -19.34 -10.23 32.59
N ALA A 246 -18.24 -11.00 32.54
CA ALA A 246 -17.34 -11.18 33.68
C ALA A 246 -16.47 -9.94 33.95
N GLY A 247 -16.41 -8.99 33.01
CA GLY A 247 -15.63 -7.76 33.12
C GLY A 247 -14.21 -7.85 32.57
N ASP A 248 -13.89 -8.90 31.81
CA ASP A 248 -12.54 -9.12 31.26
C ASP A 248 -12.25 -8.24 30.03
N ALA A 249 -13.30 -7.85 29.28
CA ALA A 249 -13.19 -6.96 28.13
C ALA A 249 -14.49 -6.17 27.92
N PHE A 250 -14.43 -5.03 27.22
CA PHE A 250 -15.62 -4.29 26.79
C PHE A 250 -16.16 -4.81 25.46
N GLN A 251 -15.25 -5.16 24.54
CA GLN A 251 -15.55 -5.67 23.21
C GLN A 251 -14.47 -6.65 22.76
N VAL A 252 -14.87 -7.67 21.99
CA VAL A 252 -13.97 -8.61 21.33
C VAL A 252 -14.41 -8.75 19.88
N VAL A 253 -13.46 -8.74 18.94
CA VAL A 253 -13.72 -8.84 17.50
C VAL A 253 -13.19 -10.19 16.99
N PRO A 254 -13.96 -11.29 17.10
CA PRO A 254 -13.56 -12.57 16.53
C PRO A 254 -13.66 -12.54 15.00
N SER A 255 -12.78 -13.28 14.33
CA SER A 255 -12.76 -13.38 12.87
C SER A 255 -12.62 -14.82 12.39
N ILE A 256 -12.97 -15.04 11.13
CA ILE A 256 -12.73 -16.29 10.40
C ILE A 256 -12.01 -15.99 9.10
N ARG A 257 -11.23 -16.95 8.58
CA ARG A 257 -10.66 -16.87 7.24
C ARG A 257 -11.53 -17.68 6.28
N LEU A 258 -11.73 -17.12 5.09
CA LEU A 258 -12.36 -17.77 3.95
C LEU A 258 -11.31 -17.93 2.85
N ASP A 259 -11.03 -19.17 2.47
CA ASP A 259 -10.09 -19.53 1.42
C ASP A 259 -10.86 -19.91 0.15
N VAL A 260 -10.50 -19.32 -0.99
CA VAL A 260 -11.07 -19.63 -2.30
C VAL A 260 -9.92 -19.99 -3.24
N ASP A 261 -10.04 -21.14 -3.91
CA ASP A 261 -9.07 -21.55 -4.92
C ASP A 261 -9.16 -20.56 -6.11
N PHE A 262 -8.03 -20.00 -6.53
CA PHE A 262 -7.96 -18.98 -7.57
C PHE A 262 -6.72 -19.19 -8.44
N ASP A 263 -6.93 -19.34 -9.74
CA ASP A 263 -5.89 -19.59 -10.76
C ASP A 263 -5.68 -18.39 -11.70
N GLY A 264 -6.38 -17.29 -11.45
CA GLY A 264 -6.24 -16.05 -12.20
C GLY A 264 -5.07 -15.17 -11.73
N ASP A 265 -4.90 -14.05 -12.42
CA ASP A 265 -3.93 -13.03 -12.04
C ASP A 265 -4.40 -12.27 -10.79
N ALA A 266 -3.52 -12.14 -9.80
CA ALA A 266 -3.82 -11.45 -8.54
C ALA A 266 -4.17 -9.96 -8.75
N PHE A 267 -3.57 -9.31 -9.76
CA PHE A 267 -3.89 -7.92 -10.05
C PHE A 267 -5.32 -7.75 -10.58
N SER A 268 -5.87 -8.76 -11.23
CA SER A 268 -7.28 -8.80 -11.64
C SER A 268 -8.24 -8.80 -10.43
N VAL A 269 -7.84 -9.36 -9.28
CA VAL A 269 -8.61 -9.27 -8.02
C VAL A 269 -8.66 -7.82 -7.53
N TYR A 270 -7.52 -7.13 -7.52
CA TYR A 270 -7.47 -5.71 -7.18
C TYR A 270 -8.37 -4.87 -8.09
N ARG A 271 -8.31 -5.11 -9.41
CA ARG A 271 -9.14 -4.41 -10.39
C ARG A 271 -10.63 -4.67 -10.18
N ALA A 272 -11.02 -5.88 -9.81
CA ALA A 272 -12.40 -6.20 -9.45
C ALA A 272 -12.83 -5.46 -8.17
N LEU A 273 -12.00 -5.46 -7.11
CA LEU A 273 -12.26 -4.70 -5.88
C LEU A 273 -12.43 -3.20 -6.15
N ARG A 274 -11.60 -2.64 -7.03
CA ARG A 274 -11.63 -1.24 -7.46
C ARG A 274 -12.97 -0.84 -8.10
N ILE A 275 -13.66 -1.79 -8.74
CA ILE A 275 -14.96 -1.57 -9.39
C ILE A 275 -16.09 -1.80 -8.38
N VAL A 276 -16.02 -2.88 -7.59
CA VAL A 276 -17.12 -3.33 -6.73
C VAL A 276 -17.22 -2.52 -5.44
N ASN A 277 -16.08 -2.18 -4.82
CA ASN A 277 -16.06 -1.50 -3.53
C ASN A 277 -14.88 -0.52 -3.45
N PRO A 278 -14.92 0.63 -4.15
CA PRO A 278 -13.92 1.68 -4.02
C PRO A 278 -13.90 2.26 -2.59
N SER A 279 -12.71 2.39 -1.99
CA SER A 279 -12.56 2.88 -0.61
C SER A 279 -11.43 3.92 -0.45
N PRO A 280 -11.37 4.61 0.70
CA PRO A 280 -10.30 5.57 0.99
C PRO A 280 -8.89 4.99 0.94
N PHE A 281 -8.71 3.68 1.13
CA PHE A 281 -7.41 3.01 1.12
C PHE A 281 -7.44 1.76 0.24
N MET A 282 -7.24 1.96 -1.07
CA MET A 282 -7.07 0.89 -2.04
C MET A 282 -5.59 0.55 -2.17
N TYR A 283 -5.25 -0.73 -2.11
CA TYR A 283 -3.86 -1.17 -2.26
C TYR A 283 -3.75 -2.49 -3.00
N PHE A 284 -2.72 -2.58 -3.82
CA PHE A 284 -2.15 -3.82 -4.34
C PHE A 284 -0.66 -3.80 -4.03
N VAL A 285 -0.12 -4.84 -3.42
CA VAL A 285 1.32 -5.00 -3.19
C VAL A 285 1.69 -6.42 -3.58
N ARG A 286 2.68 -6.59 -4.45
CA ARG A 286 3.18 -7.89 -4.91
C ARG A 286 4.66 -8.01 -4.64
N SER A 287 5.06 -9.10 -3.97
CA SER A 287 6.45 -9.48 -3.80
C SER A 287 6.63 -11.00 -3.96
N GLY A 288 7.39 -11.40 -4.97
CA GLY A 288 7.56 -12.80 -5.35
C GLY A 288 6.21 -13.50 -5.56
N SER A 289 5.97 -14.57 -4.81
CA SER A 289 4.72 -15.34 -4.89
C SER A 289 3.58 -14.78 -4.02
N LEU A 290 3.79 -13.71 -3.27
CA LEU A 290 2.80 -13.11 -2.39
C LEU A 290 2.23 -11.84 -3.03
N ALA A 291 0.90 -11.77 -3.13
CA ALA A 291 0.19 -10.54 -3.47
C ALA A 291 -0.86 -10.24 -2.41
N VAL A 292 -0.95 -8.97 -2.01
CA VAL A 292 -1.94 -8.44 -1.08
C VAL A 292 -2.77 -7.41 -1.83
N ALA A 293 -4.05 -7.68 -2.00
CA ALA A 293 -5.02 -6.76 -2.61
C ALA A 293 -6.08 -6.41 -1.57
N GLY A 294 -6.43 -5.13 -1.45
CA GLY A 294 -7.44 -4.70 -0.49
C GLY A 294 -8.06 -3.35 -0.80
N SER A 295 -9.20 -3.15 -0.14
CA SER A 295 -10.02 -1.95 -0.17
C SER A 295 -10.47 -1.68 1.27
N SER A 296 -9.67 -0.90 2.02
CA SER A 296 -9.93 -0.63 3.43
C SER A 296 -10.73 0.67 3.60
N PRO A 297 -11.84 0.65 4.34
CA PRO A 297 -12.60 1.86 4.67
C PRO A 297 -11.91 2.70 5.76
N GLU A 298 -11.01 2.11 6.54
CA GLU A 298 -10.54 2.69 7.80
C GLU A 298 -9.03 2.95 7.81
N LEU A 299 -8.64 4.07 8.44
CA LEU A 299 -7.27 4.46 8.70
C LEU A 299 -6.83 3.99 10.09
N MET A 300 -5.84 3.11 10.16
CA MET A 300 -5.22 2.75 11.45
C MET A 300 -4.52 3.97 12.07
N SER A 301 -3.50 4.50 11.37
CA SER A 301 -2.78 5.71 11.78
C SER A 301 -2.13 6.38 10.57
N ARG A 302 -2.03 7.71 10.61
CA ARG A 302 -1.27 8.53 9.66
C ARG A 302 -0.42 9.52 10.41
N VAL A 303 0.87 9.56 10.12
CA VAL A 303 1.77 10.60 10.63
C VAL A 303 2.11 11.57 9.52
N ARG A 304 1.93 12.87 9.75
CA ARG A 304 2.27 13.93 8.80
C ARG A 304 2.74 15.16 9.57
N ASP A 305 3.87 15.72 9.15
CA ASP A 305 4.45 16.95 9.73
C ASP A 305 4.59 16.87 11.27
N GLY A 306 4.98 15.69 11.76
CA GLY A 306 5.14 15.40 13.20
C GLY A 306 3.84 15.14 13.97
N ILE A 307 2.68 15.15 13.30
CA ILE A 307 1.37 14.94 13.92
C ILE A 307 0.83 13.56 13.55
N ALA A 308 0.46 12.76 14.56
CA ALA A 308 -0.22 11.49 14.38
C ALA A 308 -1.75 11.67 14.39
N TYR A 309 -2.42 11.08 13.41
CA TYR A 309 -3.87 11.08 13.24
C TYR A 309 -4.39 9.65 13.24
N SER A 310 -5.50 9.42 13.92
CA SER A 310 -6.34 8.23 13.75
C SER A 310 -7.77 8.67 13.46
N ARG A 311 -8.53 7.84 12.75
CA ARG A 311 -9.95 8.06 12.48
C ARG A 311 -10.70 6.76 12.77
N PRO A 312 -10.91 6.42 14.06
CA PRO A 312 -11.66 5.24 14.43
C PRO A 312 -13.07 5.32 13.85
N ILE A 313 -13.53 4.23 13.26
CA ILE A 313 -14.90 4.08 12.77
C ILE A 313 -15.65 3.19 13.76
N ALA A 314 -16.75 3.71 14.28
CA ALA A 314 -17.69 2.99 15.12
C ALA A 314 -19.10 3.22 14.59
N GLY A 315 -19.93 2.18 14.63
CA GLY A 315 -21.24 2.20 14.00
C GLY A 315 -21.17 1.97 12.49
N THR A 316 -22.03 1.09 11.98
CA THR A 316 -22.24 0.93 10.55
C THR A 316 -23.71 0.67 10.29
N ILE A 317 -24.29 1.42 9.36
CA ILE A 317 -25.67 1.22 8.90
C ILE A 317 -25.68 1.10 7.37
N PRO A 318 -26.51 0.23 6.78
CA PRO A 318 -26.69 0.20 5.33
C PRO A 318 -27.15 1.56 4.79
N ARG A 319 -26.81 1.86 3.55
CA ARG A 319 -27.34 3.05 2.85
C ARG A 319 -28.83 2.88 2.57
N GLY A 320 -29.57 3.99 2.66
CA GLY A 320 -30.99 4.05 2.30
C GLY A 320 -31.19 3.88 0.79
N SER A 321 -32.38 3.42 0.39
CA SER A 321 -32.76 3.31 -1.03
C SER A 321 -33.13 4.67 -1.65
N SER A 322 -33.28 5.71 -0.82
CA SER A 322 -33.57 7.09 -1.23
C SER A 322 -32.87 8.09 -0.30
N PRO A 323 -32.68 9.36 -0.70
CA PRO A 323 -32.05 10.38 0.14
C PRO A 323 -32.73 10.56 1.50
N GLY A 324 -34.06 10.57 1.56
CA GLY A 324 -34.79 10.71 2.83
C GLY A 324 -34.63 9.50 3.76
N GLU A 325 -34.62 8.28 3.20
CA GLU A 325 -34.35 7.08 4.00
C GLU A 325 -32.90 7.06 4.52
N ASP A 326 -31.96 7.56 3.72
CA ASP A 326 -30.55 7.64 4.11
C ASP A 326 -30.35 8.63 5.28
N GLU A 327 -31.02 9.79 5.23
CA GLU A 327 -31.04 10.77 6.33
C GLU A 327 -31.66 10.18 7.61
N ASP A 328 -32.76 9.42 7.49
CA ASP A 328 -33.38 8.74 8.63
C ASP A 328 -32.47 7.66 9.24
N LEU A 329 -31.75 6.90 8.40
CA LEU A 329 -30.78 5.89 8.83
C LEU A 329 -29.57 6.54 9.50
N GLU A 330 -29.07 7.65 8.98
CA GLU A 330 -28.01 8.46 9.61
C GLU A 330 -28.45 8.93 10.99
N ALA A 331 -29.64 9.54 11.10
CA ALA A 331 -30.18 10.01 12.37
C ALA A 331 -30.36 8.87 13.39
N ARG A 332 -30.74 7.67 12.92
CA ARG A 332 -30.84 6.47 13.76
C ARG A 332 -29.49 5.99 14.26
N LEU A 333 -28.47 5.94 13.40
CA LEU A 333 -27.12 5.53 13.80
C LEU A 333 -26.53 6.52 14.82
N LEU A 334 -26.70 7.82 14.58
CA LEU A 334 -26.28 8.88 15.51
C LEU A 334 -27.00 8.85 16.85
N ALA A 335 -28.16 8.20 16.93
CA ALA A 335 -28.96 8.07 18.14
C ALA A 335 -28.87 6.67 18.78
N ASP A 336 -28.15 5.71 18.19
CA ASP A 336 -28.05 4.34 18.70
C ASP A 336 -27.17 4.29 19.97
N PRO A 337 -27.75 4.08 21.17
CA PRO A 337 -26.99 4.15 22.41
C PRO A 337 -25.92 3.07 22.54
N LYS A 338 -26.03 1.97 21.79
CA LYS A 338 -25.04 0.90 21.77
C LYS A 338 -23.86 1.26 20.88
N GLU A 339 -24.10 1.88 19.73
CA GLU A 339 -23.02 2.25 18.79
C GLU A 339 -22.31 3.54 19.21
N ILE A 340 -22.96 4.39 20.01
CA ILE A 340 -22.36 5.59 20.61
C ILE A 340 -21.44 5.26 21.80
N ALA A 341 -21.79 4.24 22.60
CA ALA A 341 -21.15 3.92 23.87
C ALA A 341 -19.84 3.14 23.72
#